data_AF-A0A8J5W112-F1
#
_entry.id   AF-A0A8J5W112-F1
#
_cell.length_a   1.000
_cell.length_b   1.000
_cell.length_c   1.000
_cell.angle_alpha   90.00
_cell.angle_beta   90.00
_cell.angle_gamma   90.00
#
_symmetry.space_group_name_H-M   'P 1'
#
loop_
_entity.id
_entity.type
_entity.pdbx_description
1 polymer ?
#
loop_
_entity_poly.entity_id
_entity_poly.type
_entity_poly.pdbx_seq_one_letter_code
_entity_poly.pdbx_strand_id
1 'polypeptide(L)' 'MEGAFQARFNELAALSTDHLALVAEDTSTGLLDTVGAVLMELKFIRSCGRVGSVEDVVVNAVVRGCKLEGAC' A
#
# COMPACT_ATOMS: atom_id res chain seq x y z
N MET A 1 -2.82 -0.22 -21.50
CA MET A 1 -2.39 0.11 -20.13
C MET A 1 -3.51 -0.15 -19.14
N GLU A 2 -4.70 0.43 -19.34
CA GLU A 2 -5.86 0.22 -18.44
C GLU A 2 -6.20 -1.24 -18.17
N GLY A 3 -6.32 -2.07 -19.21
CA GLY A 3 -6.62 -3.50 -19.03
C GLY A 3 -5.54 -4.28 -18.26
N ALA A 4 -4.26 -3.88 -18.39
CA ALA A 4 -3.17 -4.51 -17.66
C ALA A 4 -3.16 -4.09 -16.19
N PHE A 5 -3.46 -2.81 -15.92
CA PHE A 5 -3.65 -2.31 -14.56
C PHE A 5 -4.81 -3.02 -13.87
N GLN A 6 -6.00 -3.05 -14.49
CA GLN A 6 -7.17 -3.70 -13.91
C GLN A 6 -6.94 -5.20 -13.67
N ALA A 7 -6.27 -5.89 -14.59
CA ALA A 7 -5.92 -7.30 -14.42
C ALA A 7 -5.01 -7.50 -13.20
N ARG A 8 -3.96 -6.69 -13.05
CA ARG A 8 -3.05 -6.77 -11.90
C ARG A 8 -3.73 -6.36 -10.59
N PHE A 9 -4.57 -5.33 -10.62
CA PHE A 9 -5.37 -4.91 -9.47
C PHE A 9 -6.28 -6.05 -8.98
N ASN A 10 -7.00 -6.71 -9.90
CA ASN A 10 -7.89 -7.82 -9.56
C ASN A 10 -7.10 -9.03 -9.00
N GLU A 11 -5.94 -9.33 -9.58
CA GLU A 11 -5.05 -10.39 -9.10
C GLU A 11 -4.60 -10.14 -7.65
N LEU A 12 -4.17 -8.92 -7.34
CA LEU A 12 -3.72 -8.55 -6.00
C LEU A 12 -4.87 -8.43 -5.00
N ALA A 13 -6.02 -7.87 -5.42
CA ALA A 13 -7.21 -7.78 -4.58
C ALA A 13 -7.76 -9.16 -4.19
N ALA A 14 -7.60 -10.17 -5.05
CA ALA A 14 -7.99 -11.55 -4.75
C ALA A 14 -7.17 -12.19 -3.62
N LEU A 15 -5.98 -11.66 -3.30
CA LEU A 15 -5.16 -12.08 -2.16
C LEU A 15 -5.70 -11.54 -0.82
N SER A 16 -6.69 -10.65 -0.84
CA SER A 16 -7.37 -10.14 0.35
C SER A 16 -6.36 -9.53 1.35
N THR A 17 -6.45 -9.90 2.63
CA THR A 17 -5.58 -9.39 3.70
C THR A 17 -4.11 -9.77 3.53
N ASP A 18 -3.77 -10.68 2.60
CA ASP A 18 -2.39 -11.10 2.39
C ASP A 18 -1.64 -10.18 1.41
N HIS A 19 -2.34 -9.28 0.70
CA HIS A 19 -1.71 -8.22 -0.07
C HIS A 19 -2.53 -6.93 0.01
N LEU A 20 -2.05 -5.97 0.81
CA LEU A 20 -2.71 -4.68 0.98
C LEU A 20 -1.97 -3.60 0.22
N ALA A 21 -2.64 -2.95 -0.73
CA ALA A 21 -2.20 -1.67 -1.30
C ALA A 21 -2.87 -0.54 -0.50
N LEU A 22 -2.06 0.36 0.04
CA LEU A 22 -2.49 1.47 0.87
C LEU A 22 -2.17 2.78 0.14
N VAL A 23 -3.11 3.72 0.21
CA VAL A 23 -2.95 5.05 -0.36
C VAL A 23 -3.44 6.11 0.62
N ALA A 24 -2.82 7.28 0.59
CA ALA A 24 -3.31 8.48 1.25
C ALA A 24 -3.73 9.48 0.18
N GLU A 25 -5.00 9.88 0.20
CA GLU A 25 -5.56 10.88 -0.69
C GLU A 25 -5.62 12.23 0.03
N ASP A 26 -5.12 13.28 -0.62
CA ASP A 26 -5.43 14.65 -0.24
C ASP A 26 -6.83 14.99 -0.73
N THR A 27 -7.78 15.06 0.19
CA THR A 27 -9.20 15.29 -0.10
C THR A 27 -9.49 16.68 -0.66
N SER A 28 -8.56 17.63 -0.53
CA SER A 28 -8.70 18.96 -1.13
C SER A 28 -8.41 18.96 -2.64
N THR A 29 -7.53 18.07 -3.10
CA THR A 29 -7.12 17.95 -4.51
C THR A 29 -7.69 16.71 -5.20
N GLY A 30 -8.12 15.70 -4.44
CA GLY A 30 -8.52 14.39 -4.94
C GLY A 30 -7.35 13.56 -5.47
N LEU A 31 -6.11 13.93 -5.14
CA LEU A 31 -4.90 13.28 -5.61
C LEU A 31 -4.28 12.41 -4.51
N LEU A 32 -3.59 11.35 -4.93
CA LEU A 32 -2.86 10.48 -4.01
C LEU A 32 -1.49 11.08 -3.70
N ASP A 33 -1.25 11.31 -2.40
CA ASP A 33 -0.01 11.90 -1.89
C ASP A 33 0.97 10.86 -1.38
N THR A 34 0.51 9.68 -1.01
CA THR A 34 1.36 8.59 -0.54
C THR A 34 0.78 7.26 -0.97
N VAL A 35 1.64 6.33 -1.36
CA VAL A 35 1.27 4.93 -1.56
C VAL A 35 2.28 4.01 -0.87
N GLY A 36 1.85 2.79 -0.59
CA GLY A 36 2.71 1.70 -0.14
C GLY A 36 1.95 0.37 -0.16
N ALA A 37 2.67 -0.72 0.02
CA ALA A 37 2.09 -2.05 0.07
C ALA A 37 2.57 -2.84 1.29
N VAL A 38 1.71 -3.74 1.78
CA VAL A 38 2.08 -4.77 2.76
C VAL A 38 1.73 -6.14 2.20
N LEU A 39 2.75 -6.99 2.04
CA LEU A 39 2.60 -8.39 1.66
C LEU A 39 2.74 -9.26 2.91
N MET A 40 1.74 -10.10 3.18
CA MET A 40 1.78 -11.06 4.28
C MET A 40 2.28 -12.42 3.77
N GLU A 41 3.43 -12.86 4.29
CA GLU A 41 3.98 -14.17 4.02
C GLU A 41 3.62 -15.16 5.15
N LEU A 42 3.07 -16.32 4.78
CA LEU A 42 2.82 -17.43 5.70
C LEU A 42 4.12 -18.19 5.99
N LYS A 43 4.39 -18.49 7.26
CA LYS A 43 5.61 -19.17 7.70
C LYS A 43 5.25 -20.38 8.56
N PHE A 44 6.03 -21.47 8.48
CA PHE A 44 5.93 -22.58 9.45
C PHE A 44 6.52 -22.22 10.81
N ILE A 45 7.63 -21.46 10.81
CA ILE A 45 8.26 -20.96 12.03
C ILE A 45 7.31 -20.03 12.79
N ARG A 46 7.61 -19.79 14.08
CA ARG A 46 6.76 -18.97 14.96
C ARG A 46 5.33 -19.51 15.08
N SER A 47 5.18 -20.83 15.20
CA SER A 47 3.90 -21.53 15.37
C SER A 47 2.93 -21.31 14.20
N CYS A 48 3.38 -21.58 12.98
CA CYS A 48 2.62 -21.29 11.75
C CYS A 48 2.25 -19.79 11.63
N GLY A 49 3.20 -18.91 11.98
CA GLY A 49 2.98 -17.47 12.04
C GLY A 49 2.96 -16.78 10.68
N ARG A 50 2.83 -15.45 10.70
CA ARG A 50 2.85 -14.57 9.51
C ARG A 50 3.92 -13.50 9.66
N VAL A 51 4.49 -13.05 8.53
CA VAL A 51 5.43 -11.93 8.46
C VAL A 51 4.93 -10.94 7.42
N GLY A 52 4.88 -9.66 7.76
CA GLY A 52 4.56 -8.60 6.80
C GLY A 52 5.83 -7.98 6.22
N SER A 53 5.91 -7.86 4.90
CA SER A 53 6.92 -7.07 4.19
C SER A 53 6.30 -5.77 3.71
N VAL A 54 6.93 -4.65 4.03
CA VAL A 54 6.51 -3.32 3.57
C VAL A 54 7.28 -2.98 2.30
N GLU A 55 6.55 -2.75 1.22
CA GLU A 55 7.11 -2.57 -0.13
C GLU A 55 6.56 -1.29 -0.78
N ASP A 56 7.25 -0.82 -1.82
CA ASP A 56 6.79 0.24 -2.73
C ASP A 56 6.31 1.56 -2.06
N VAL A 57 6.89 1.90 -0.91
CA VAL A 57 6.54 3.13 -0.18
C VAL A 57 7.10 4.34 -0.93
N VAL A 58 6.20 5.23 -1.34
CA VAL A 58 6.57 6.52 -1.92
C VAL A 58 5.64 7.62 -1.44
N VAL A 59 6.24 8.75 -1.11
CA VAL A 59 5.56 9.98 -0.69
C VAL A 59 5.81 11.05 -1.74
N ASN A 60 4.73 11.73 -2.16
CA ASN A 60 4.77 12.89 -3.04
C ASN A 60 5.73 13.93 -2.45
N ALA A 61 6.65 14.41 -3.29
CA ALA A 61 7.76 15.27 -2.87
C ALA A 61 7.29 16.54 -2.16
N VAL A 62 6.12 17.07 -2.52
CA VAL A 62 5.56 18.31 -1.97
C VAL A 62 5.19 18.17 -0.50
N VAL A 63 4.78 16.97 -0.07
CA VAL A 63 4.30 16.70 1.29
C VAL A 63 5.29 15.89 2.14
N ARG A 64 6.53 15.72 1.65
CA ARG A 64 7.57 15.04 2.43
C ARG A 64 7.92 15.86 3.68
N GLY A 65 8.04 15.18 4.81
CA GLY A 65 8.32 15.81 6.11
C GLY A 65 7.07 16.29 6.84
N CYS A 66 5.93 16.36 6.15
CA CYS A 66 4.63 16.52 6.77
C CYS A 66 4.25 15.18 7.41
N LYS A 67 3.92 15.17 8.70
CA LYS A 67 3.46 13.93 9.35
C LYS A 67 2.08 13.58 8.77
N LEU A 68 1.83 12.29 8.54
CA LEU A 68 0.53 11.76 8.12
C LEU A 68 -0.60 12.09 9.12
N GLU A 69 -0.25 12.50 10.35
CA GLU A 69 -1.19 12.92 11.41
C GLU A 69 -1.50 14.43 11.40
N GLY A 70 -1.10 15.15 10.35
CA GLY A 70 -1.41 16.56 10.18
C GLY A 70 -0.34 17.49 10.76
N ALA A 71 0.51 18.00 9.87
CA ALA A 71 1.04 19.37 9.85
C ALA A 71 2.15 19.43 8.79
N CYS A 72 1.77 19.82 7.58
CA CYS A 72 2.31 20.99 6.89
C CYS A 72 1.12 21.91 6.60
#